data_AF-A0A4Q3TZY4-F1
#
_entry.id   AF-A0A4Q3TZY4-F1
#
_cell.length_a   1.000
_cell.length_b   1.000
_cell.length_c   1.000
_cell.angle_alpha   90.00
_cell.angle_beta   90.00
_cell.angle_gamma   90.00
#
_symmetry.space_group_name_H-M   'P 1'
#
loop_
_entity.id
_entity.type
_entity.pdbx_description
1 polymer ?
#
loop_
_entity_poly.entity_id
_entity_poly.type
_entity_poly.pdbx_seq_one_letter_code
_entity_poly.pdbx_strand_id
1 'polypeptide(L)'
;MLSALMFSLVTASVVSAGLLVSTTHYSRAFSEARSESALLLAEGGVNDELAKLAEGVGNPEPSDPTVASGETKRYPGENHAVYGRKGNVTGAANENFWVCTSNNDWAGTGQAPVPWDGVQEKFWVTSTAFVKGSWRRTAVQVAKSSVFGEYAVYTPGSDGDTVDNVDVETGTTTITGKCGTNGKVRCRTGASLSTGNCVNSNKSKCTSPQFNSSYVRPGCTISEKQTPYVYPRTTDVMKKHCGKTSSSDSSAWTYMKNNCDNDTGIYTYKSGATGSSINTSNCTRSTFSGTTCRNRSTSSTTSKGCWDYARTKPGTSGKVKTMIFQPGDYYFSSLQLAYDASTEMVIDPMAYASGGTPGQVRFWIYDSSYYADDDNIDLPVQMTKAGGTTDPDPALFRVYYAKDGCQLTLNRPSNCKDYNGNTLSGDFKFCGGIYAVTKKPNDPSPWTNGAKVRMCGTSGSSNGK
;
A
#
# COMPACT_ATOMS: atom_id res chain seq x y z
N MET A 1 -36.47 -63.42 49.16
CA MET A 1 -36.13 -63.88 47.78
C MET A 1 -36.63 -62.89 46.72
N LEU A 2 -37.91 -62.53 46.70
CA LEU A 2 -38.47 -61.48 45.82
C LEU A 2 -37.72 -60.14 45.89
N SER A 3 -37.36 -59.67 47.08
CA SER A 3 -36.61 -58.41 47.24
C SER A 3 -35.20 -58.44 46.64
N ALA A 4 -34.53 -59.60 46.69
CA ALA A 4 -33.20 -59.77 46.09
C ALA A 4 -33.26 -59.84 44.56
N LEU A 5 -34.34 -60.42 44.01
CA LEU A 5 -34.61 -60.45 42.57
C LEU A 5 -34.91 -59.04 42.05
N MET A 6 -35.76 -58.29 42.77
CA MET A 6 -36.07 -56.88 42.46
C MET A 6 -34.82 -56.00 42.53
N PHE A 7 -33.99 -56.17 43.56
CA PHE A 7 -32.73 -55.44 43.69
C PHE A 7 -31.79 -55.74 42.52
N SER A 8 -31.61 -57.01 42.15
CA SER A 8 -30.75 -57.42 41.02
C SER A 8 -31.25 -56.87 39.67
N LEU A 9 -32.57 -56.87 39.44
CA LEU A 9 -33.17 -56.33 38.21
C LEU A 9 -32.98 -54.81 38.11
N VAL A 10 -33.18 -54.09 39.23
CA VAL A 10 -32.97 -52.64 39.31
C VAL A 10 -31.49 -52.31 39.11
N THR A 11 -30.56 -53.02 39.76
CA THR A 11 -29.13 -52.80 39.60
C THR A 11 -28.67 -53.08 38.17
N ALA A 12 -29.12 -54.18 37.53
CA ALA A 12 -28.79 -54.48 36.14
C ALA A 12 -29.34 -53.42 35.16
N SER A 13 -30.54 -52.89 35.43
CA SER A 13 -31.15 -51.80 34.65
C SER A 13 -30.37 -50.49 34.79
N VAL A 14 -29.93 -50.16 36.00
CA VAL A 14 -29.12 -48.96 36.29
C VAL A 14 -27.73 -49.06 35.65
N VAL A 15 -27.08 -50.24 35.71
CA VAL A 15 -25.77 -50.47 35.06
C VAL A 15 -25.91 -50.39 33.53
N SER A 16 -26.96 -50.99 32.96
CA SER A 16 -27.20 -50.93 31.51
C SER A 16 -27.52 -49.50 31.04
N ALA A 17 -28.34 -48.76 31.79
CA ALA A 17 -28.60 -47.35 31.53
C ALA A 17 -27.32 -46.50 31.66
N GLY A 18 -26.48 -46.76 32.67
CA GLY A 18 -25.20 -46.10 32.87
C GLY A 18 -24.19 -46.36 31.74
N LEU A 19 -24.13 -47.58 31.22
CA LEU A 19 -23.33 -47.93 30.04
C LEU A 19 -23.85 -47.24 28.77
N LEU A 20 -25.18 -47.19 28.57
CA LEU A 20 -25.78 -46.47 27.45
C LEU A 20 -25.49 -44.97 27.50
N VAL A 21 -25.61 -44.36 28.68
CA VAL A 21 -25.31 -42.94 28.91
C VAL A 21 -23.82 -42.68 28.65
N SER A 22 -22.93 -43.52 29.18
CA SER A 22 -21.47 -43.38 29.00
C SER A 22 -21.03 -43.54 27.54
N THR A 23 -21.58 -44.52 26.82
CA THR A 23 -21.31 -44.73 25.39
C THR A 23 -21.87 -43.58 24.53
N THR A 24 -23.02 -43.04 24.89
CA THR A 24 -23.60 -41.86 24.23
C THR A 24 -22.76 -40.61 24.48
N HIS A 25 -22.33 -40.36 25.72
CA HIS A 25 -21.46 -39.22 26.05
C HIS A 25 -20.09 -39.34 25.41
N TYR A 26 -19.48 -40.52 25.41
CA TYR A 26 -18.21 -40.76 24.72
C TYR A 26 -18.34 -40.52 23.22
N SER A 27 -19.39 -41.07 22.59
CA SER A 27 -19.64 -40.87 21.15
C SER A 27 -19.89 -39.39 20.80
N ARG A 28 -20.58 -38.66 21.68
CA ARG A 28 -20.83 -37.23 21.53
C ARG A 28 -19.54 -36.40 21.69
N ALA A 29 -18.79 -36.60 22.76
CA ALA A 29 -17.53 -35.89 23.00
C ALA A 29 -16.51 -36.17 21.88
N PHE A 30 -16.47 -37.42 21.40
CA PHE A 30 -15.65 -37.83 20.28
C PHE A 30 -16.08 -37.19 18.95
N SER A 31 -17.39 -37.07 18.72
CA SER A 31 -17.94 -36.35 17.57
C SER A 31 -17.65 -34.84 17.66
N GLU A 32 -17.79 -34.24 18.83
CA GLU A 32 -17.51 -32.82 19.09
C GLU A 32 -16.03 -32.49 18.83
N ALA A 33 -15.10 -33.28 19.37
CA ALA A 33 -13.66 -33.07 19.16
C ALA A 33 -13.24 -33.18 17.67
N ARG A 34 -13.81 -34.13 16.93
CA ARG A 34 -13.58 -34.25 15.47
C ARG A 34 -14.18 -33.08 14.70
N SER A 35 -15.33 -32.61 15.16
CA SER A 35 -16.02 -31.48 14.59
C SER A 35 -15.25 -30.18 14.79
N GLU A 36 -14.66 -29.98 15.97
CA GLU A 36 -13.79 -28.86 16.28
C GLU A 36 -12.46 -28.93 15.50
N SER A 37 -11.86 -30.12 15.39
CA SER A 37 -10.67 -30.33 14.56
C SER A 37 -10.94 -29.98 13.09
N ALA A 38 -12.12 -30.34 12.55
CA ALA A 38 -12.53 -29.96 11.21
C ALA A 38 -12.73 -28.44 11.08
N LEU A 39 -13.22 -27.76 12.13
CA LEU A 39 -13.38 -26.31 12.12
C LEU A 39 -12.01 -25.60 12.06
N LEU A 40 -11.07 -26.00 12.92
CA LEU A 40 -9.71 -25.46 12.93
C LEU A 40 -8.99 -25.69 11.60
N LEU A 41 -9.19 -26.85 10.98
CA LEU A 41 -8.65 -27.12 9.65
C LEU A 41 -9.30 -26.25 8.56
N ALA A 42 -10.60 -25.97 8.66
CA ALA A 42 -11.27 -25.06 7.74
C ALA A 42 -10.74 -23.62 7.89
N GLU A 43 -10.54 -23.14 9.13
CA GLU A 43 -9.90 -21.85 9.41
C GLU A 43 -8.45 -21.79 8.87
N GLY A 44 -7.69 -22.87 9.02
CA GLY A 44 -6.37 -23.01 8.41
C GLY A 44 -6.41 -22.86 6.89
N GLY A 45 -7.41 -23.45 6.22
CA GLY A 45 -7.61 -23.28 4.77
C GLY A 45 -7.98 -21.86 4.36
N VAL A 46 -8.75 -21.13 5.17
CA VAL A 46 -9.00 -19.69 4.94
C VAL A 46 -7.70 -18.91 5.03
N ASN A 47 -6.89 -19.16 6.06
CA ASN A 47 -5.59 -18.48 6.23
C ASN A 47 -4.60 -18.82 5.10
N ASP A 48 -4.58 -20.07 4.63
CA ASP A 48 -3.79 -20.50 3.46
C ASP A 48 -4.17 -19.72 2.20
N GLU A 49 -5.48 -19.58 1.94
CA GLU A 49 -5.95 -18.82 0.78
C GLU A 49 -5.71 -17.32 0.94
N LEU A 50 -5.88 -16.75 2.14
CA LEU A 50 -5.54 -15.36 2.40
C LEU A 50 -4.05 -15.08 2.21
N ALA A 51 -3.17 -16.00 2.66
CA ALA A 51 -1.74 -15.91 2.43
C ALA A 51 -1.42 -16.00 0.93
N LYS A 52 -2.04 -16.93 0.20
CA LYS A 52 -1.89 -17.05 -1.26
C LYS A 52 -2.37 -15.79 -2.02
N LEU A 53 -3.49 -15.22 -1.61
CA LEU A 53 -4.02 -13.95 -2.15
C LEU A 53 -3.10 -12.77 -1.81
N ALA A 54 -2.50 -12.76 -0.63
CA ALA A 54 -1.55 -11.75 -0.17
C ALA A 54 -0.13 -11.90 -0.77
N GLU A 55 0.28 -13.10 -1.17
CA GLU A 55 1.50 -13.32 -1.95
C GLU A 55 1.29 -12.89 -3.42
N GLY A 56 0.08 -13.12 -3.94
CA GLY A 56 -0.32 -12.77 -5.30
C GLY A 56 -0.85 -11.35 -5.47
N VAL A 57 -0.37 -10.36 -4.71
CA VAL A 57 -0.98 -9.02 -4.78
C VAL A 57 -0.89 -8.45 -6.20
N GLY A 58 -2.09 -8.40 -6.81
CA GLY A 58 -2.37 -7.92 -8.14
C GLY A 58 -2.49 -8.97 -9.28
N ASN A 59 -2.02 -10.19 -9.11
CA ASN A 59 -2.65 -11.29 -9.83
C ASN A 59 -2.97 -12.36 -8.82
N PRO A 60 -3.98 -12.09 -7.96
CA PRO A 60 -4.48 -13.16 -7.13
C PRO A 60 -4.89 -14.26 -8.12
N GLU A 61 -4.35 -15.46 -7.96
CA GLU A 61 -4.94 -16.66 -8.54
C GLU A 61 -5.84 -17.23 -7.46
N PRO A 62 -7.05 -16.64 -7.32
CA PRO A 62 -8.01 -17.21 -6.41
C PRO A 62 -8.20 -18.67 -6.74
N SER A 63 -8.38 -19.46 -5.70
CA SER A 63 -8.84 -20.82 -5.90
C SER A 63 -10.27 -20.76 -6.45
N ASP A 64 -10.41 -21.08 -7.74
CA ASP A 64 -11.72 -21.13 -8.37
C ASP A 64 -12.62 -22.15 -7.66
N PRO A 65 -13.93 -21.91 -7.60
CA PRO A 65 -14.88 -22.87 -7.06
C PRO A 65 -15.11 -24.01 -8.08
N THR A 66 -14.06 -24.74 -8.42
CA THR A 66 -14.10 -25.93 -9.28
C THR A 66 -13.83 -27.18 -8.46
N VAL A 67 -14.30 -28.33 -8.96
CA VAL A 67 -13.99 -29.63 -8.34
C VAL A 67 -12.58 -30.03 -8.74
N ALA A 68 -11.70 -30.25 -7.77
CA ALA A 68 -10.36 -30.73 -8.02
C ALA A 68 -10.38 -32.07 -8.78
N SER A 69 -9.47 -32.27 -9.73
CA SER A 69 -9.39 -33.49 -10.54
C SER A 69 -9.33 -34.74 -9.65
N GLY A 70 -10.22 -35.70 -9.89
CA GLY A 70 -10.33 -36.94 -9.11
C GLY A 70 -11.00 -36.81 -7.74
N GLU A 71 -11.49 -35.62 -7.35
CA GLU A 71 -12.22 -35.44 -6.09
C GLU A 71 -13.63 -36.02 -6.17
N THR A 72 -14.01 -36.78 -5.14
CA THR A 72 -15.28 -37.52 -5.07
C THR A 72 -16.02 -37.29 -3.77
N LYS A 73 -15.38 -36.68 -2.77
CA LYS A 73 -16.01 -36.38 -1.48
C LYS A 73 -17.07 -35.30 -1.64
N ARG A 74 -18.16 -35.45 -0.88
CA ARG A 74 -19.31 -34.55 -0.88
C ARG A 74 -19.58 -34.05 0.53
N TYR A 75 -19.87 -32.77 0.66
CA TYR A 75 -20.34 -32.20 1.91
C TYR A 75 -21.78 -32.69 2.18
N PRO A 76 -22.16 -33.01 3.42
CA PRO A 76 -23.51 -33.46 3.73
C PRO A 76 -24.57 -32.45 3.26
N GLY A 77 -25.58 -32.93 2.52
CA GLY A 77 -26.63 -32.09 1.95
C GLY A 77 -26.35 -31.57 0.54
N GLU A 78 -25.17 -31.86 -0.03
CA GLU A 78 -24.81 -31.43 -1.39
C GLU A 78 -24.75 -32.62 -2.37
N ASN A 79 -25.25 -32.39 -3.59
CA ASN A 79 -25.27 -33.40 -4.66
C ASN A 79 -24.02 -33.36 -5.56
N HIS A 80 -23.07 -32.48 -5.26
CA HIS A 80 -21.82 -32.30 -6.00
C HIS A 80 -20.61 -32.59 -5.09
N ALA A 81 -19.45 -32.78 -5.71
CA ALA A 81 -18.19 -32.85 -4.97
C ALA A 81 -17.82 -31.47 -4.38
N VAL A 82 -16.97 -31.46 -3.35
CA VAL A 82 -16.56 -30.22 -2.69
C VAL A 82 -15.78 -29.32 -3.66
N TYR A 83 -16.14 -28.04 -3.71
CA TYR A 83 -15.47 -27.04 -4.53
C TYR A 83 -14.18 -26.52 -3.90
N GLY A 84 -13.23 -26.17 -4.75
CA GLY A 84 -12.03 -25.44 -4.39
C GLY A 84 -10.75 -26.26 -4.52
N ARG A 85 -9.64 -25.55 -4.35
CA ARG A 85 -8.32 -26.14 -4.33
C ARG A 85 -8.17 -26.97 -3.06
N LYS A 86 -7.77 -28.22 -3.24
CA LYS A 86 -7.44 -29.14 -2.16
C LYS A 86 -6.09 -28.76 -1.54
N GLY A 87 -6.06 -28.64 -0.22
CA GLY A 87 -4.86 -28.44 0.57
C GLY A 87 -4.84 -29.36 1.79
N ASN A 88 -3.69 -29.44 2.44
CA ASN A 88 -3.48 -30.19 3.67
C ASN A 88 -2.65 -29.36 4.66
N VAL A 89 -2.61 -29.82 5.91
CA VAL A 89 -1.71 -29.26 6.93
C VAL A 89 -0.58 -30.25 7.14
N THR A 90 0.65 -29.74 7.25
CA THR A 90 1.86 -30.54 7.49
C THR A 90 1.67 -31.46 8.70
N GLY A 91 1.84 -32.77 8.49
CA GLY A 91 1.67 -33.79 9.54
C GLY A 91 0.33 -34.53 9.55
N ALA A 92 -0.63 -34.17 8.69
CA ALA A 92 -1.95 -34.81 8.63
C ALA A 92 -2.28 -35.39 7.24
N ALA A 93 -1.74 -36.58 6.92
CA ALA A 93 -1.81 -37.18 5.58
C ALA A 93 -3.23 -37.49 5.05
N ASN A 94 -4.23 -37.59 5.93
CA ASN A 94 -5.60 -37.98 5.58
C ASN A 94 -6.62 -36.84 5.74
N GLU A 95 -6.19 -35.69 6.24
CA GLU A 95 -7.04 -34.55 6.56
C GLU A 95 -6.83 -33.49 5.49
N ASN A 96 -7.93 -33.03 4.89
CA ASN A 96 -7.87 -32.12 3.77
C ASN A 96 -8.86 -30.98 3.99
N PHE A 97 -8.48 -29.81 3.51
CA PHE A 97 -9.39 -28.70 3.27
C PHE A 97 -9.52 -28.45 1.77
N TRP A 98 -10.63 -27.86 1.38
CA TRP A 98 -10.89 -27.34 0.04
C TRP A 98 -11.29 -25.89 0.20
N VAL A 99 -10.50 -25.00 -0.40
CA VAL A 99 -10.72 -23.56 -0.29
C VAL A 99 -10.99 -22.97 -1.65
N CYS A 100 -11.97 -22.08 -1.74
CA CYS A 100 -12.29 -21.32 -2.93
C CYS A 100 -12.64 -19.87 -2.59
N THR A 101 -12.63 -19.03 -3.62
CA THR A 101 -13.12 -17.65 -3.51
C THR A 101 -14.33 -17.42 -4.41
N SER A 102 -15.28 -16.61 -3.94
CA SER A 102 -16.53 -16.37 -4.65
C SER A 102 -17.06 -14.94 -4.49
N ASN A 103 -17.87 -14.49 -5.44
CA ASN A 103 -18.59 -13.21 -5.38
C ASN A 103 -19.77 -13.23 -4.38
N ASN A 104 -20.33 -14.41 -4.11
CA ASN A 104 -21.50 -14.60 -3.26
C ASN A 104 -21.19 -15.48 -2.03
N ASP A 105 -21.96 -15.28 -0.96
CA ASP A 105 -21.98 -16.17 0.21
C ASP A 105 -22.80 -17.43 -0.10
N TRP A 106 -22.24 -18.29 -0.94
CA TRP A 106 -22.90 -19.52 -1.36
C TRP A 106 -23.08 -20.51 -0.19
N ALA A 107 -22.15 -20.47 0.78
CA ALA A 107 -22.18 -21.32 1.96
C ALA A 107 -23.36 -20.99 2.89
N GLY A 108 -23.70 -19.70 3.06
CA GLY A 108 -24.83 -19.25 3.86
C GLY A 108 -26.19 -19.27 3.12
N THR A 109 -26.19 -19.21 1.79
CA THR A 109 -27.41 -19.06 0.98
C THR A 109 -27.85 -20.32 0.24
N GLY A 110 -26.99 -21.35 0.15
CA GLY A 110 -27.28 -22.60 -0.57
C GLY A 110 -27.29 -22.47 -2.10
N GLN A 111 -26.89 -21.31 -2.62
CA GLN A 111 -26.71 -21.11 -4.06
C GLN A 111 -25.41 -21.76 -4.54
N ALA A 112 -25.26 -21.93 -5.87
CA ALA A 112 -23.97 -22.32 -6.43
C ALA A 112 -22.94 -21.20 -6.23
N PRO A 113 -21.66 -21.53 -5.95
CA PRO A 113 -20.60 -20.53 -5.88
C PRO A 113 -20.38 -19.87 -7.23
N VAL A 114 -20.37 -18.53 -7.24
CA VAL A 114 -19.95 -17.73 -8.39
C VAL A 114 -18.49 -17.39 -8.19
N PRO A 115 -17.56 -17.79 -9.09
CA PRO A 115 -16.15 -17.44 -8.98
C PRO A 115 -15.96 -15.94 -8.74
N TRP A 116 -15.02 -15.56 -7.88
CA TRP A 116 -14.68 -14.15 -7.73
C TRP A 116 -14.10 -13.62 -9.03
N ASP A 117 -14.68 -12.55 -9.55
CA ASP A 117 -14.33 -11.98 -10.86
C ASP A 117 -13.11 -11.05 -10.80
N GLY A 118 -12.52 -10.84 -9.61
CA GLY A 118 -11.42 -9.90 -9.40
C GLY A 118 -11.83 -8.42 -9.43
N VAL A 119 -13.09 -8.11 -9.73
CA VAL A 119 -13.65 -6.76 -9.87
C VAL A 119 -14.34 -6.33 -8.57
N GLN A 120 -15.07 -7.22 -7.90
CA GLN A 120 -15.79 -6.86 -6.69
C GLN A 120 -14.83 -6.45 -5.54
N GLU A 121 -15.14 -5.30 -4.91
CA GLU A 121 -14.38 -4.76 -3.77
C GLU A 121 -14.47 -5.68 -2.55
N LYS A 122 -15.57 -6.44 -2.44
CA LYS A 122 -15.80 -7.45 -1.42
C LYS A 122 -16.01 -8.80 -2.09
N PHE A 123 -15.44 -9.85 -1.53
CA PHE A 123 -15.59 -11.22 -1.98
C PHE A 123 -15.56 -12.16 -0.78
N TRP A 124 -15.86 -13.43 -1.00
CA TRP A 124 -15.89 -14.44 0.05
C TRP A 124 -14.76 -15.43 -0.15
N VAL A 125 -14.09 -15.81 0.94
CA VAL A 125 -13.18 -16.96 0.99
C VAL A 125 -13.88 -18.04 1.80
N THR A 126 -14.15 -19.17 1.17
CA THR A 126 -14.87 -20.29 1.78
C THR A 126 -13.97 -21.51 1.81
N SER A 127 -13.79 -22.07 2.99
CA SER A 127 -13.02 -23.30 3.22
C SER A 127 -13.91 -24.37 3.80
N THR A 128 -13.91 -25.56 3.20
CA THR A 128 -14.56 -26.76 3.69
C THR A 128 -13.49 -27.76 4.11
N ALA A 129 -13.62 -28.39 5.27
CA ALA A 129 -12.65 -29.36 5.76
C ALA A 129 -13.30 -30.66 6.21
N PHE A 130 -12.55 -31.75 6.04
CA PHE A 130 -12.96 -33.09 6.46
C PHE A 130 -11.90 -33.74 7.35
N VAL A 131 -12.27 -34.02 8.60
CA VAL A 131 -11.40 -34.66 9.59
C VAL A 131 -12.12 -35.86 10.19
N LYS A 132 -11.57 -37.06 9.97
CA LYS A 132 -11.98 -38.32 10.61
C LYS A 132 -13.51 -38.58 10.62
N GLY A 133 -14.19 -38.28 9.51
CA GLY A 133 -15.63 -38.49 9.37
C GLY A 133 -16.50 -37.26 9.66
N SER A 134 -15.92 -36.16 10.14
CA SER A 134 -16.62 -34.92 10.44
C SER A 134 -16.31 -33.84 9.40
N TRP A 135 -17.36 -33.10 9.02
CA TRP A 135 -17.30 -31.99 8.08
C TRP A 135 -17.51 -30.67 8.79
N ARG A 136 -16.76 -29.64 8.38
CA ARG A 136 -17.03 -28.24 8.73
C ARG A 136 -16.76 -27.33 7.54
N ARG A 137 -17.43 -26.19 7.54
CA ARG A 137 -17.26 -25.13 6.55
C ARG A 137 -17.22 -23.79 7.26
N THR A 138 -16.27 -22.95 6.86
CA THR A 138 -16.12 -21.57 7.31
C THR A 138 -16.07 -20.67 6.09
N ALA A 139 -16.77 -19.55 6.14
CA ALA A 139 -16.76 -18.53 5.11
C ALA A 139 -16.47 -17.17 5.75
N VAL A 140 -15.57 -16.40 5.15
CA VAL A 140 -15.24 -15.04 5.58
C VAL A 140 -15.39 -14.07 4.42
N GLN A 141 -15.97 -12.90 4.67
CA GLN A 141 -15.99 -11.82 3.69
C GLN A 141 -14.68 -11.03 3.78
N VAL A 142 -14.02 -10.90 2.64
CA VAL A 142 -12.73 -10.23 2.48
C VAL A 142 -12.93 -9.01 1.58
N ALA A 143 -12.13 -7.97 1.80
CA ALA A 143 -12.10 -6.79 0.94
C ALA A 143 -10.78 -6.72 0.17
N LYS A 144 -10.85 -6.35 -1.11
CA LYS A 144 -9.68 -6.12 -1.96
C LYS A 144 -8.84 -4.98 -1.36
N SER A 145 -7.58 -5.26 -1.01
CA SER A 145 -6.67 -4.30 -0.38
C SER A 145 -6.29 -3.15 -1.31
N SER A 146 -6.14 -1.97 -0.70
CA SER A 146 -5.79 -0.69 -1.33
C SER A 146 -4.34 -0.65 -1.83
N VAL A 147 -4.15 -0.13 -3.05
CA VAL A 147 -2.83 0.16 -3.68
C VAL A 147 -1.90 0.93 -2.74
N PHE A 148 -2.46 1.76 -1.86
CA PHE A 148 -1.73 2.66 -0.98
C PHE A 148 -1.04 1.95 0.20
N GLY A 149 -1.33 0.67 0.47
CA GLY A 149 -0.61 -0.14 1.46
C GLY A 149 0.47 -1.04 0.84
N GLU A 150 0.52 -1.11 -0.49
CA GLU A 150 1.28 -2.16 -1.19
C GLU A 150 2.51 -1.63 -1.91
N TYR A 151 2.41 -0.47 -2.56
CA TYR A 151 3.50 0.12 -3.36
C TYR A 151 4.08 1.36 -2.69
N ALA A 152 5.40 1.40 -2.60
CA ALA A 152 6.15 2.62 -2.32
C ALA A 152 6.17 3.54 -3.55
N VAL A 153 6.23 2.97 -4.76
CA VAL A 153 6.15 3.73 -6.02
C VAL A 153 5.32 2.95 -7.02
N TYR A 154 4.29 3.58 -7.59
CA TYR A 154 3.53 3.03 -8.70
C TYR A 154 3.26 4.06 -9.82
N THR A 155 3.69 3.72 -11.03
CA THR A 155 3.59 4.60 -12.21
C THR A 155 3.16 3.80 -13.45
N PRO A 156 1.99 4.04 -14.05
CA PRO A 156 1.57 3.37 -15.28
C PRO A 156 1.85 4.21 -16.51
N GLY A 157 2.33 3.57 -17.58
CA GLY A 157 2.37 4.13 -18.92
C GLY A 157 1.10 3.80 -19.71
N SER A 158 0.69 4.70 -20.61
CA SER A 158 -0.31 4.42 -21.64
C SER A 158 0.38 3.95 -22.91
N ASP A 159 0.25 2.65 -23.19
CA ASP A 159 0.75 2.01 -24.40
C ASP A 159 2.29 2.02 -24.56
N GLY A 160 2.78 1.11 -25.41
CA GLY A 160 4.14 0.56 -25.37
C GLY A 160 5.29 1.57 -25.37
N ASP A 161 6.38 1.17 -24.71
CA ASP A 161 7.81 1.53 -24.86
C ASP A 161 8.26 2.99 -25.04
N THR A 162 7.36 3.97 -25.11
CA THR A 162 7.69 5.34 -25.50
C THR A 162 8.13 6.23 -24.35
N VAL A 163 7.78 5.90 -23.10
CA VAL A 163 8.02 6.76 -21.93
C VAL A 163 8.57 5.97 -20.76
N ASP A 164 9.71 6.42 -20.23
CA ASP A 164 10.32 5.85 -19.03
C ASP A 164 9.47 6.23 -17.79
N ASN A 165 8.56 5.38 -17.33
CA ASN A 165 7.66 5.67 -16.21
C ASN A 165 8.41 5.71 -14.86
N VAL A 166 9.37 4.81 -14.70
CA VAL A 166 10.37 4.83 -13.63
C VAL A 166 11.74 5.04 -14.27
N ASP A 167 12.40 6.16 -13.98
CA ASP A 167 13.74 6.48 -14.50
C ASP A 167 14.72 6.65 -13.34
N VAL A 168 15.66 5.72 -13.22
CA VAL A 168 16.80 5.80 -12.29
C VAL A 168 17.98 6.35 -13.09
N GLU A 169 18.21 7.67 -12.94
CA GLU A 169 19.11 8.41 -13.84
C GLU A 169 20.58 8.25 -13.44
N THR A 170 20.91 8.29 -12.15
CA THR A 170 22.29 8.16 -11.65
C THR A 170 22.31 7.59 -10.23
N GLY A 171 23.44 7.01 -9.83
CA GLY A 171 23.71 6.58 -8.45
C GLY A 171 22.92 5.35 -8.00
N THR A 172 22.97 5.07 -6.68
CA THR A 172 22.12 4.02 -6.10
C THR A 172 20.84 4.64 -5.56
N THR A 173 19.70 4.07 -5.94
CA THR A 173 18.38 4.40 -5.36
C THR A 173 17.88 3.21 -4.56
N THR A 174 17.51 3.42 -3.30
CA THR A 174 16.91 2.37 -2.46
C THR A 174 15.44 2.70 -2.20
N ILE A 175 14.55 1.77 -2.56
CA ILE A 175 13.11 1.84 -2.27
C ILE A 175 12.78 0.77 -1.23
N THR A 176 12.45 1.20 -0.02
CA THR A 176 11.94 0.33 1.04
C THR A 176 10.42 0.14 0.87
N GLY A 177 10.02 -0.93 0.18
CA GLY A 177 8.64 -1.25 -0.18
C GLY A 177 8.57 -1.81 -1.61
N LYS A 178 7.37 -2.14 -2.11
CA LYS A 178 7.24 -2.63 -3.50
C LYS A 178 7.31 -1.48 -4.50
N CYS A 179 7.95 -1.69 -5.64
CA CYS A 179 7.91 -0.78 -6.79
C CYS A 179 7.18 -1.44 -7.94
N GLY A 180 6.26 -0.73 -8.61
CA GLY A 180 5.46 -1.30 -9.70
C GLY A 180 5.27 -0.34 -10.86
N THR A 181 5.15 -0.90 -12.07
CA THR A 181 4.81 -0.14 -13.27
C THR A 181 4.04 -0.98 -14.29
N ASN A 182 3.21 -0.33 -15.11
CA ASN A 182 2.63 -0.89 -16.34
C ASN A 182 3.45 -0.57 -17.60
N GLY A 183 4.56 0.15 -17.46
CA GLY A 183 5.31 0.70 -18.58
C GLY A 183 6.81 0.50 -18.46
N LYS A 184 7.59 1.35 -19.13
CA LYS A 184 9.03 1.18 -19.28
C LYS A 184 9.78 1.67 -18.05
N VAL A 185 10.77 0.88 -17.62
CA VAL A 185 11.71 1.22 -16.56
C VAL A 185 13.05 1.49 -17.20
N ARG A 186 13.63 2.67 -16.95
CA ARG A 186 14.99 2.98 -17.38
C ARG A 186 15.91 3.05 -16.17
N CYS A 187 16.94 2.22 -16.16
CA CYS A 187 18.07 2.37 -15.25
C CYS A 187 19.29 2.70 -16.11
N ARG A 188 19.84 3.92 -15.96
CA ARG A 188 20.94 4.37 -16.81
C ARG A 188 22.27 3.72 -16.39
N THR A 189 23.23 3.71 -17.30
CA THR A 189 24.55 3.16 -17.05
C THR A 189 25.18 3.79 -15.80
N GLY A 190 25.58 2.95 -14.84
CA GLY A 190 26.14 3.39 -13.56
C GLY A 190 25.11 3.70 -12.46
N ALA A 191 23.81 3.55 -12.76
CA ALA A 191 22.75 3.60 -11.76
C ALA A 191 22.37 2.18 -11.28
N SER A 192 21.82 2.08 -10.07
CA SER A 192 21.24 0.81 -9.56
C SER A 192 20.02 1.07 -8.69
N LEU A 193 19.02 0.19 -8.78
CA LEU A 193 17.83 0.21 -7.92
C LEU A 193 17.91 -0.92 -6.87
N SER A 194 17.70 -0.61 -5.61
CA SER A 194 17.62 -1.58 -4.51
C SER A 194 16.22 -1.57 -3.94
N THR A 195 15.46 -2.66 -4.12
CA THR A 195 14.12 -2.82 -3.55
C THR A 195 13.87 -4.30 -3.23
N GLY A 196 12.97 -4.57 -2.28
CA GLY A 196 12.63 -5.94 -1.90
C GLY A 196 11.79 -6.65 -2.96
N ASN A 197 10.88 -5.92 -3.62
CA ASN A 197 9.98 -6.47 -4.62
C ASN A 197 9.71 -5.46 -5.75
N CYS A 198 9.81 -5.92 -6.98
CA CYS A 198 9.46 -5.20 -8.19
C CYS A 198 8.32 -5.91 -8.93
N VAL A 199 7.38 -5.15 -9.47
CA VAL A 199 6.28 -5.69 -10.29
C VAL A 199 6.32 -5.06 -11.67
N ASN A 200 6.64 -5.88 -12.68
CA ASN A 200 6.49 -5.54 -14.09
C ASN A 200 5.11 -5.96 -14.56
N SER A 201 4.28 -4.99 -14.90
CA SER A 201 2.93 -5.24 -15.40
C SER A 201 2.87 -4.85 -16.87
N ASN A 202 2.00 -5.50 -17.65
CA ASN A 202 1.84 -5.23 -19.09
C ASN A 202 3.03 -5.63 -19.99
N LYS A 203 3.72 -6.74 -19.68
CA LYS A 203 4.86 -7.25 -20.47
C LYS A 203 4.53 -7.52 -21.94
N SER A 204 3.25 -7.81 -22.26
CA SER A 204 2.81 -8.06 -23.64
C SER A 204 2.92 -6.84 -24.56
N LYS A 205 2.95 -5.61 -24.01
CA LYS A 205 2.99 -4.36 -24.77
C LYS A 205 4.27 -3.53 -24.57
N CYS A 206 5.05 -3.79 -23.53
CA CYS A 206 6.33 -3.13 -23.29
C CYS A 206 7.48 -4.12 -23.56
N THR A 207 8.12 -4.00 -24.72
CA THR A 207 9.09 -4.98 -25.21
C THR A 207 10.50 -4.82 -24.62
N SER A 208 10.84 -3.68 -23.98
CA SER A 208 12.04 -3.46 -23.11
C SER A 208 12.38 -1.97 -23.02
N PRO A 209 13.03 -1.50 -21.93
CA PRO A 209 13.36 -2.17 -20.67
C PRO A 209 12.25 -2.14 -19.59
N GLN A 210 12.20 -3.21 -18.81
CA GLN A 210 11.41 -3.38 -17.58
C GLN A 210 12.36 -3.73 -16.43
N PHE A 211 11.89 -3.85 -15.18
CA PHE A 211 12.75 -4.32 -14.07
C PHE A 211 13.37 -5.67 -14.46
N ASN A 212 14.69 -5.78 -14.48
CA ASN A 212 15.40 -7.04 -14.71
C ASN A 212 16.59 -7.14 -13.75
N SER A 213 17.16 -8.33 -13.64
CA SER A 213 18.27 -8.63 -12.73
C SER A 213 19.54 -7.83 -12.99
N SER A 214 19.66 -7.15 -14.14
CA SER A 214 20.78 -6.24 -14.43
C SER A 214 20.55 -4.81 -13.91
N TYR A 215 19.30 -4.45 -13.57
CA TYR A 215 18.91 -3.11 -13.13
C TYR A 215 18.54 -3.03 -11.65
N VAL A 216 18.16 -4.15 -11.03
CA VAL A 216 17.84 -4.24 -9.60
C VAL A 216 18.92 -5.01 -8.83
N ARG A 217 19.19 -4.62 -7.57
CA ARG A 217 20.19 -5.29 -6.73
C ARG A 217 19.84 -6.77 -6.48
N PRO A 218 20.85 -7.63 -6.24
CA PRO A 218 20.64 -9.01 -5.80
C PRO A 218 19.73 -9.08 -4.57
N GLY A 219 18.74 -9.97 -4.59
CA GLY A 219 17.75 -10.15 -3.52
C GLY A 219 16.38 -9.49 -3.77
N CYS A 220 16.22 -8.74 -4.86
CA CYS A 220 14.91 -8.27 -5.31
C CYS A 220 14.12 -9.43 -5.94
N THR A 221 12.87 -9.64 -5.49
CA THR A 221 11.92 -10.50 -6.21
C THR A 221 11.26 -9.70 -7.33
N ILE A 222 11.42 -10.12 -8.58
CA ILE A 222 10.73 -9.52 -9.72
C ILE A 222 9.54 -10.40 -10.07
N SER A 223 8.32 -9.88 -9.95
CA SER A 223 7.13 -10.52 -10.48
C SER A 223 6.74 -9.87 -11.81
N GLU A 224 6.32 -10.69 -12.76
CA GLU A 224 5.95 -10.25 -14.10
C GLU A 224 4.51 -10.66 -14.42
N LYS A 225 3.78 -9.77 -15.08
CA LYS A 225 2.42 -10.02 -15.56
C LYS A 225 2.27 -9.62 -17.02
N GLN A 226 1.58 -10.47 -17.79
CA GLN A 226 1.31 -10.22 -19.21
C GLN A 226 0.30 -9.08 -19.41
N THR A 227 -0.67 -8.94 -18.52
CA THR A 227 -1.73 -7.93 -18.58
C THR A 227 -1.43 -6.74 -17.65
N PRO A 228 -1.88 -5.52 -18.00
CA PRO A 228 -1.69 -4.34 -17.17
C PRO A 228 -2.58 -4.38 -15.92
N TYR A 229 -2.11 -3.77 -14.83
CA TYR A 229 -2.99 -3.35 -13.75
C TYR A 229 -3.85 -2.18 -14.17
N VAL A 230 -5.14 -2.26 -13.88
CA VAL A 230 -6.04 -1.11 -14.02
C VAL A 230 -6.24 -0.50 -12.64
N TYR A 231 -5.54 0.60 -12.38
CA TYR A 231 -5.75 1.43 -11.19
C TYR A 231 -6.48 2.72 -11.55
N PRO A 232 -7.25 3.30 -10.61
CA PRO A 232 -7.92 4.58 -10.84
C PRO A 232 -6.90 5.70 -11.09
N ARG A 233 -7.20 6.69 -11.94
CA ARG A 233 -6.30 7.83 -12.10
C ARG A 233 -6.17 8.59 -10.79
N THR A 234 -5.05 9.26 -10.55
CA THR A 234 -4.85 10.14 -9.41
C THR A 234 -5.99 11.16 -9.31
N THR A 235 -6.47 11.69 -10.45
CA THR A 235 -7.63 12.58 -10.50
C THR A 235 -8.95 11.86 -10.16
N ASP A 236 -9.10 10.58 -10.48
CA ASP A 236 -10.27 9.78 -10.08
C ASP A 236 -10.27 9.51 -8.57
N VAL A 237 -9.10 9.22 -7.99
CA VAL A 237 -8.92 9.09 -6.53
C VAL A 237 -9.23 10.42 -5.83
N MET A 238 -8.70 11.53 -6.35
CA MET A 238 -8.98 12.87 -5.86
C MET A 238 -10.49 13.18 -5.88
N LYS A 239 -11.17 12.94 -7.01
CA LYS A 239 -12.62 13.14 -7.14
C LYS A 239 -13.43 12.30 -6.16
N LYS A 240 -13.04 11.04 -5.94
CA LYS A 240 -13.68 10.17 -4.95
C LYS A 240 -13.45 10.70 -3.53
N HIS A 241 -12.23 11.14 -3.22
CA HIS A 241 -11.87 11.71 -1.91
C HIS A 241 -12.74 12.92 -1.54
N CYS A 242 -13.13 13.73 -2.52
CA CYS A 242 -13.94 14.93 -2.28
C CYS A 242 -15.43 14.82 -2.64
N GLY A 243 -15.91 13.62 -2.98
CA GLY A 243 -17.30 13.41 -3.37
C GLY A 243 -17.71 14.13 -4.68
N LYS A 244 -16.75 14.39 -5.59
CA LYS A 244 -16.95 15.07 -6.88
C LYS A 244 -16.76 14.12 -8.07
N THR A 245 -17.26 12.89 -7.97
CA THR A 245 -17.05 11.84 -8.99
C THR A 245 -17.59 12.20 -10.38
N SER A 246 -18.61 13.05 -10.47
CA SER A 246 -19.22 13.49 -11.73
C SER A 246 -18.64 14.80 -12.29
N SER A 247 -17.67 15.41 -11.60
CA SER A 247 -17.04 16.66 -12.05
C SER A 247 -15.89 16.39 -13.01
N SER A 248 -15.56 17.38 -13.85
CA SER A 248 -14.30 17.36 -14.60
C SER A 248 -13.11 17.42 -13.64
N ASP A 249 -11.95 16.93 -14.09
CA ASP A 249 -10.73 16.90 -13.27
C ASP A 249 -10.32 18.34 -12.83
N SER A 250 -10.48 19.34 -13.70
CA SER A 250 -10.20 20.76 -13.38
C SER A 250 -11.19 21.38 -12.38
N SER A 251 -12.49 21.06 -12.49
CA SER A 251 -13.49 21.56 -11.55
C SER A 251 -13.34 20.92 -10.18
N ALA A 252 -13.05 19.61 -10.13
CA ALA A 252 -12.75 18.92 -8.88
C ALA A 252 -11.49 19.51 -8.22
N TRP A 253 -10.43 19.74 -9.00
CA TRP A 253 -9.22 20.40 -8.50
C TRP A 253 -9.48 21.81 -7.95
N THR A 254 -10.22 22.63 -8.69
CA THR A 254 -10.58 23.99 -8.24
C THR A 254 -11.37 23.96 -6.93
N TYR A 255 -12.30 23.01 -6.81
CA TYR A 255 -13.02 22.79 -5.56
C TYR A 255 -12.07 22.44 -4.42
N MET A 256 -11.12 21.51 -4.61
CA MET A 256 -10.14 21.16 -3.58
C MET A 256 -9.29 22.34 -3.17
N LYS A 257 -8.72 23.05 -4.13
CA LYS A 257 -7.90 24.24 -3.89
C LYS A 257 -8.62 25.27 -3.02
N ASN A 258 -9.92 25.43 -3.22
CA ASN A 258 -10.72 26.42 -2.49
C ASN A 258 -11.20 25.95 -1.11
N ASN A 259 -11.11 24.65 -0.80
CA ASN A 259 -11.73 24.05 0.39
C ASN A 259 -10.74 23.22 1.24
N CYS A 260 -9.42 23.36 1.04
CA CYS A 260 -8.44 22.52 1.72
C CYS A 260 -7.18 23.24 2.23
N ASP A 261 -6.41 22.51 3.05
CA ASP A 261 -5.63 22.95 4.23
C ASP A 261 -4.23 23.55 3.99
N ASN A 262 -3.90 24.10 2.81
CA ASN A 262 -2.56 24.66 2.63
C ASN A 262 -2.27 25.81 3.61
N ASP A 263 -3.30 26.53 4.06
CA ASP A 263 -3.22 27.65 5.01
C ASP A 263 -3.42 27.26 6.48
N THR A 264 -3.91 26.06 6.78
CA THR A 264 -4.24 25.59 8.14
C THR A 264 -3.31 24.50 8.65
N GLY A 265 -2.71 23.69 7.76
CA GLY A 265 -1.90 22.51 8.12
C GLY A 265 -0.38 22.73 8.13
N ILE A 266 0.10 23.85 7.62
CA ILE A 266 1.54 24.13 7.52
C ILE A 266 2.03 24.92 8.73
N TYR A 267 3.13 24.46 9.31
CA TYR A 267 3.77 25.02 10.49
C TYR A 267 5.22 25.40 10.19
N THR A 268 5.79 26.19 11.09
CA THR A 268 7.20 26.56 11.11
C THR A 268 7.62 26.84 12.56
N TYR A 269 8.89 27.11 12.81
CA TYR A 269 9.35 27.51 14.15
C TYR A 269 8.80 28.88 14.55
N LYS A 270 8.54 29.09 15.84
CA LYS A 270 8.19 30.40 16.39
C LYS A 270 9.40 31.32 16.41
N SER A 271 9.12 32.63 16.35
CA SER A 271 10.13 33.63 16.69
C SER A 271 10.57 33.43 18.15
N GLY A 272 11.88 33.34 18.39
CA GLY A 272 12.43 33.13 19.72
C GLY A 272 12.36 31.69 20.24
N ALA A 273 12.00 30.70 19.41
CA ALA A 273 12.12 29.30 19.79
C ALA A 273 13.58 28.98 20.17
N THR A 274 13.78 28.35 21.32
CA THR A 274 15.11 28.06 21.87
C THR A 274 15.56 26.62 21.61
N GLY A 275 14.63 25.72 21.29
CA GLY A 275 14.90 24.32 21.00
C GLY A 275 14.49 23.91 19.58
N SER A 276 15.25 22.98 18.99
CA SER A 276 14.98 22.42 17.66
C SER A 276 13.96 21.27 17.67
N SER A 277 13.40 20.93 18.83
CA SER A 277 12.36 19.90 18.94
C SER A 277 11.04 20.42 18.37
N ILE A 278 10.42 19.64 17.49
CA ILE A 278 9.10 19.93 16.94
C ILE A 278 8.05 19.65 18.03
N ASN A 279 7.38 20.69 18.50
CA ASN A 279 6.32 20.62 19.49
C ASN A 279 5.50 21.93 19.50
N THR A 280 4.39 21.95 20.22
CA THR A 280 3.52 23.13 20.36
C THR A 280 4.20 24.36 20.97
N SER A 281 5.22 24.18 21.81
CA SER A 281 5.95 25.30 22.40
C SER A 281 6.86 26.00 21.38
N ASN A 282 7.51 25.24 20.49
CA ASN A 282 8.50 25.76 19.55
C ASN A 282 7.93 26.06 18.16
N CYS A 283 6.77 25.50 17.79
CA CYS A 283 6.21 25.62 16.45
C CYS A 283 4.93 26.45 16.43
N THR A 284 4.71 27.19 15.34
CA THR A 284 3.50 27.97 15.05
C THR A 284 3.05 27.74 13.63
N ARG A 285 1.77 27.99 13.35
CA ARG A 285 1.23 27.94 11.99
C ARG A 285 1.97 28.92 11.08
N SER A 286 2.33 28.46 9.90
CA SER A 286 2.89 29.28 8.81
C SER A 286 1.77 30.09 8.16
N THR A 287 2.11 31.23 7.56
CA THR A 287 1.16 32.05 6.79
C THR A 287 1.19 31.73 5.29
N PHE A 288 1.86 30.65 4.89
CA PHE A 288 1.80 30.16 3.51
C PHE A 288 0.40 29.65 3.19
N SER A 289 -0.15 30.03 2.05
CA SER A 289 -1.48 29.60 1.57
C SER A 289 -1.52 29.35 0.06
N GLY A 290 -0.36 29.26 -0.58
CA GLY A 290 -0.24 29.15 -2.03
C GLY A 290 -0.38 27.71 -2.55
N THR A 291 -0.65 27.57 -3.85
CA THR A 291 -0.58 26.27 -4.56
C THR A 291 0.75 26.07 -5.29
N THR A 292 1.63 27.07 -5.27
CA THR A 292 2.96 26.99 -5.84
C THR A 292 3.98 27.01 -4.71
N CYS A 293 4.68 25.90 -4.52
CA CYS A 293 5.67 25.72 -3.47
C CYS A 293 7.06 25.62 -4.11
N ARG A 294 7.84 26.70 -4.05
CA ARG A 294 9.13 26.84 -4.75
C ARG A 294 10.17 27.62 -3.95
N ASN A 295 11.46 27.31 -4.17
CA ASN A 295 12.56 27.88 -3.37
C ASN A 295 12.69 29.41 -3.44
N ARG A 296 12.53 29.99 -4.63
CA ARG A 296 12.31 31.44 -4.88
C ARG A 296 11.98 31.61 -6.35
N SER A 297 11.16 32.60 -6.70
CA SER A 297 10.98 32.98 -8.10
C SER A 297 12.23 33.66 -8.63
N THR A 298 12.56 33.38 -9.88
CA THR A 298 13.48 34.15 -10.69
C THR A 298 13.05 35.64 -10.75
N SER A 299 14.04 36.51 -10.51
CA SER A 299 14.19 37.92 -10.91
C SER A 299 13.14 39.01 -10.62
N SER A 300 12.00 38.79 -9.96
CA SER A 300 11.10 39.91 -9.58
C SER A 300 10.75 39.95 -8.10
N THR A 301 10.87 41.14 -7.51
CA THR A 301 10.71 41.45 -6.08
C THR A 301 9.29 41.24 -5.52
N THR A 302 8.34 40.77 -6.33
CA THR A 302 6.92 40.62 -5.96
C THR A 302 6.44 39.19 -5.76
N SER A 303 7.21 38.16 -6.12
CA SER A 303 6.77 36.77 -5.93
C SER A 303 7.56 36.06 -4.82
N LYS A 304 6.94 36.00 -3.63
CA LYS A 304 7.46 35.25 -2.48
C LYS A 304 7.52 33.75 -2.78
N GLY A 305 8.62 33.09 -2.41
CA GLY A 305 8.74 31.64 -2.40
C GLY A 305 8.10 31.03 -1.15
N CYS A 306 7.98 29.71 -1.08
CA CYS A 306 7.40 29.05 0.10
C CYS A 306 8.25 29.29 1.37
N TRP A 307 9.58 29.36 1.24
CA TRP A 307 10.48 29.64 2.36
C TRP A 307 10.44 31.08 2.88
N ASP A 308 9.77 32.00 2.19
CA ASP A 308 9.56 33.34 2.75
C ASP A 308 8.56 33.32 3.91
N TYR A 309 7.79 32.24 4.04
CA TYR A 309 6.84 31.99 5.12
C TYR A 309 7.40 31.05 6.21
N ALA A 310 8.63 30.57 6.02
CA ALA A 310 9.34 29.71 6.95
C ALA A 310 10.26 30.52 7.86
N ARG A 311 10.33 30.10 9.12
CA ARG A 311 11.22 30.62 10.16
C ARG A 311 12.43 29.72 10.34
N THR A 312 13.47 30.29 10.93
CA THR A 312 14.75 29.61 11.12
C THR A 312 14.67 28.58 12.24
N LYS A 313 15.26 27.41 12.00
CA LYS A 313 15.40 26.33 12.97
C LYS A 313 16.35 26.74 14.10
N PRO A 314 15.93 26.65 15.37
CA PRO A 314 16.82 26.91 16.51
C PRO A 314 18.06 26.02 16.47
N GLY A 315 19.19 26.55 16.93
CA GLY A 315 20.47 25.83 16.91
C GLY A 315 21.22 25.82 15.57
N THR A 316 20.66 26.42 14.50
CA THR A 316 21.31 26.50 13.17
C THR A 316 21.99 27.84 12.88
N SER A 317 22.22 28.67 13.92
CA SER A 317 22.73 30.04 13.77
C SER A 317 21.93 30.90 12.79
N GLY A 318 20.62 30.64 12.66
CA GLY A 318 19.73 31.37 11.75
C GLY A 318 19.87 31.01 10.27
N LYS A 319 20.53 29.89 9.94
CA LYS A 319 20.86 29.55 8.55
C LYS A 319 19.82 28.68 7.85
N VAL A 320 19.03 27.89 8.58
CA VAL A 320 18.09 26.92 7.99
C VAL A 320 16.66 27.34 8.26
N LYS A 321 15.87 27.58 7.22
CA LYS A 321 14.43 27.82 7.27
C LYS A 321 13.67 26.50 7.14
N THR A 322 12.71 26.26 8.03
CA THR A 322 11.98 24.99 8.07
C THR A 322 10.48 25.17 7.83
N MET A 323 9.92 24.39 6.91
CA MET A 323 8.46 24.19 6.79
C MET A 323 8.08 22.81 7.31
N ILE A 324 6.97 22.74 8.04
CA ILE A 324 6.50 21.54 8.72
C ILE A 324 5.08 21.25 8.24
N PHE A 325 4.85 20.10 7.61
CA PHE A 325 3.55 19.69 7.10
C PHE A 325 2.92 18.67 8.03
N GLN A 326 1.80 18.99 8.64
CA GLN A 326 1.08 18.13 9.59
C GLN A 326 0.10 17.18 8.89
N PRO A 327 -0.57 16.25 9.62
CA PRO A 327 -1.59 15.40 9.02
C PRO A 327 -2.67 16.23 8.33
N GLY A 328 -2.97 15.89 7.09
CA GLY A 328 -3.84 16.69 6.24
C GLY A 328 -3.56 16.46 4.76
N ASP A 329 -4.38 17.11 3.93
CA ASP A 329 -4.24 17.10 2.48
C ASP A 329 -3.75 18.48 2.00
N TYR A 330 -2.70 18.48 1.19
CA TYR A 330 -2.06 19.68 0.64
C TYR A 330 -2.09 19.66 -0.87
N TYR A 331 -2.40 20.80 -1.50
CA TYR A 331 -2.73 20.87 -2.92
C TYR A 331 -1.77 21.81 -3.65
N PHE A 332 -0.98 21.27 -4.56
CA PHE A 332 0.03 22.01 -5.31
C PHE A 332 -0.22 21.94 -6.81
N SER A 333 -0.26 23.11 -7.45
CA SER A 333 -0.15 23.22 -8.91
C SER A 333 1.30 23.13 -9.38
N SER A 334 2.25 23.47 -8.48
CA SER A 334 3.68 23.34 -8.74
C SER A 334 4.43 23.13 -7.42
N LEU A 335 5.33 22.17 -7.42
CA LEU A 335 6.21 21.79 -6.32
C LEU A 335 7.65 21.76 -6.87
N GLN A 336 8.33 22.89 -6.75
CA GLN A 336 9.70 23.08 -7.25
C GLN A 336 10.67 23.32 -6.10
N LEU A 337 10.94 22.25 -5.37
CA LEU A 337 11.73 22.25 -4.15
C LEU A 337 13.18 21.86 -4.46
N ALA A 338 13.91 22.77 -5.11
CA ALA A 338 15.33 22.55 -5.42
C ALA A 338 16.16 22.37 -4.13
N TYR A 339 17.34 21.77 -4.27
CA TYR A 339 18.25 21.67 -3.13
C TYR A 339 18.76 23.06 -2.73
N ASP A 340 18.57 23.43 -1.47
CA ASP A 340 19.15 24.62 -0.86
C ASP A 340 19.53 24.26 0.59
N ALA A 341 20.80 24.43 0.95
CA ALA A 341 21.30 24.12 2.28
C ALA A 341 20.63 24.95 3.39
N SER A 342 20.02 26.09 3.01
CA SER A 342 19.29 26.97 3.90
C SER A 342 17.82 26.61 4.10
N THR A 343 17.35 25.48 3.53
CA THR A 343 15.94 25.07 3.62
C THR A 343 15.78 23.62 4.09
N GLU A 344 14.70 23.35 4.81
CA GLU A 344 14.36 22.03 5.34
C GLU A 344 12.85 21.81 5.26
N MET A 345 12.43 20.66 4.72
CA MET A 345 11.04 20.21 4.81
C MET A 345 10.93 19.13 5.86
N VAL A 346 9.94 19.28 6.74
CA VAL A 346 9.55 18.26 7.71
C VAL A 346 8.12 17.82 7.39
N ILE A 347 7.92 16.51 7.30
CA ILE A 347 6.62 15.88 7.32
C ILE A 347 6.36 15.42 8.76
N ASP A 348 5.34 15.97 9.41
CA ASP A 348 5.00 15.74 10.81
C ASP A 348 3.72 14.88 10.93
N PRO A 349 3.74 13.58 10.56
CA PRO A 349 2.55 12.75 10.65
C PRO A 349 2.08 12.53 12.10
N MET A 350 2.93 12.81 13.09
CA MET A 350 2.59 12.69 14.51
C MET A 350 1.90 13.95 15.06
N ALA A 351 1.72 14.99 14.23
CA ALA A 351 1.12 16.26 14.62
C ALA A 351 1.78 16.96 15.82
N TYR A 352 3.08 16.71 16.08
CA TYR A 352 3.78 17.30 17.22
C TYR A 352 3.79 18.83 17.18
N ALA A 353 3.91 19.45 16.01
CA ALA A 353 3.98 20.91 15.87
C ALA A 353 2.72 21.64 16.39
N SER A 354 1.57 20.97 16.40
CA SER A 354 0.27 21.52 16.83
C SER A 354 -0.33 20.84 18.05
N GLY A 355 0.17 19.65 18.42
CA GLY A 355 -0.46 18.80 19.42
C GLY A 355 -1.77 18.18 18.94
N GLY A 356 -1.99 18.13 17.62
CA GLY A 356 -3.17 17.55 17.00
C GLY A 356 -3.15 16.02 16.95
N THR A 357 -4.07 15.45 16.18
CA THR A 357 -4.18 14.00 16.00
C THR A 357 -3.18 13.50 14.95
N PRO A 358 -2.38 12.46 15.23
CA PRO A 358 -1.55 11.81 14.24
C PRO A 358 -2.34 11.31 13.03
N GLY A 359 -1.73 11.29 11.86
CA GLY A 359 -2.36 10.84 10.64
C GLY A 359 -1.50 11.02 9.40
N GLN A 360 -2.13 10.83 8.23
CA GLN A 360 -1.44 10.92 6.95
C GLN A 360 -1.26 12.36 6.49
N VAL A 361 -0.07 12.64 5.96
CA VAL A 361 0.25 13.85 5.19
C VAL A 361 0.18 13.49 3.71
N ARG A 362 -0.67 14.18 2.94
CA ARG A 362 -0.95 13.84 1.54
C ARG A 362 -0.74 15.05 0.66
N PHE A 363 0.21 14.97 -0.27
CA PHE A 363 0.45 16.00 -1.27
C PHE A 363 -0.25 15.62 -2.56
N TRP A 364 -1.23 16.40 -2.97
CA TRP A 364 -1.91 16.31 -4.26
C TRP A 364 -1.25 17.31 -5.20
N ILE A 365 -0.69 16.81 -6.29
CA ILE A 365 0.04 17.63 -7.27
C ILE A 365 -0.68 17.49 -8.61
N TYR A 366 -1.33 18.56 -9.05
CA TYR A 366 -2.09 18.59 -10.30
C TYR A 366 -2.04 19.98 -10.90
N ASP A 367 -1.88 20.03 -12.21
CA ASP A 367 -2.13 21.23 -12.99
C ASP A 367 -2.94 20.82 -14.22
N SER A 368 -4.03 21.55 -14.47
CA SER A 368 -4.86 21.34 -15.67
C SER A 368 -4.23 21.95 -16.93
N SER A 369 -3.14 22.72 -16.78
CA SER A 369 -2.45 23.31 -17.91
C SER A 369 -1.74 22.24 -18.75
N TYR A 370 -1.88 22.36 -20.08
CA TYR A 370 -1.25 21.43 -21.03
C TYR A 370 0.29 21.55 -21.06
N TYR A 371 0.82 22.67 -20.57
CA TYR A 371 2.26 22.98 -20.50
C TYR A 371 2.73 23.06 -19.05
N ALA A 372 2.20 22.20 -18.18
CA ALA A 372 2.59 22.19 -16.78
C ALA A 372 4.10 21.91 -16.64
N ASP A 373 4.75 22.67 -15.78
CA ASP A 373 6.16 22.41 -15.46
C ASP A 373 6.30 21.08 -14.71
N ASP A 374 7.46 20.44 -14.93
CA ASP A 374 7.96 19.37 -14.07
C ASP A 374 8.06 19.83 -12.61
N ASP A 375 7.95 18.87 -11.70
CA ASP A 375 8.07 19.08 -10.28
C ASP A 375 9.29 18.34 -9.73
N ASN A 376 9.85 18.85 -8.64
CA ASN A 376 11.03 18.27 -8.01
C ASN A 376 10.99 18.41 -6.49
N ILE A 377 11.47 17.37 -5.81
CA ILE A 377 11.74 17.36 -4.37
C ILE A 377 13.21 16.96 -4.21
N ASP A 378 14.07 17.98 -4.08
CA ASP A 378 15.51 17.79 -4.06
C ASP A 378 16.16 18.12 -2.71
N LEU A 379 15.37 18.68 -1.80
CA LEU A 379 15.80 19.07 -0.47
C LEU A 379 15.68 17.92 0.54
N PRO A 380 16.38 17.99 1.68
CA PRO A 380 16.21 17.03 2.76
C PRO A 380 14.78 17.02 3.28
N VAL A 381 14.15 15.83 3.27
CA VAL A 381 12.84 15.59 3.87
C VAL A 381 13.03 14.84 5.19
N GLN A 382 12.68 15.49 6.29
CA GLN A 382 12.62 14.85 7.61
C GLN A 382 11.20 14.37 7.89
N MET A 383 11.07 13.24 8.58
CA MET A 383 9.78 12.75 9.06
C MET A 383 9.78 12.66 10.58
N THR A 384 8.72 13.15 11.23
CA THR A 384 8.48 12.81 12.63
C THR A 384 8.00 11.36 12.72
N LYS A 385 8.24 10.74 13.87
CA LYS A 385 8.02 9.31 14.10
C LYS A 385 7.37 9.10 15.46
N ALA A 386 6.63 8.02 15.60
CA ALA A 386 5.96 7.68 16.85
C ALA A 386 6.97 7.45 17.97
N GLY A 387 6.55 7.74 19.21
CA GLY A 387 7.37 7.47 20.39
C GLY A 387 7.73 5.99 20.48
N GLY A 388 9.01 5.70 20.70
CA GLY A 388 9.51 4.33 20.79
C GLY A 388 9.87 3.67 19.46
N THR A 389 9.67 4.33 18.30
CA THR A 389 10.14 3.80 17.02
C THR A 389 11.48 4.38 16.60
N THR A 390 12.29 3.58 15.93
CA THR A 390 13.55 4.02 15.31
C THR A 390 13.29 4.66 13.96
N ASP A 391 12.34 4.11 13.21
CA ASP A 391 12.09 4.42 11.81
C ASP A 391 10.76 5.15 11.60
N PRO A 392 10.69 6.09 10.65
CA PRO A 392 9.44 6.70 10.23
C PRO A 392 8.56 5.68 9.49
N ASP A 393 7.25 5.76 9.71
CA ASP A 393 6.29 4.93 8.97
C ASP A 393 6.10 5.51 7.55
N PRO A 394 6.58 4.81 6.50
CA PRO A 394 6.42 5.27 5.13
C PRO A 394 4.94 5.35 4.76
N ALA A 395 4.01 4.73 5.50
CA ALA A 395 2.59 4.77 5.24
C ALA A 395 1.92 6.13 5.50
N LEU A 396 2.60 7.02 6.22
CA LEU A 396 2.03 8.27 6.70
C LEU A 396 2.37 9.49 5.82
N PHE A 397 3.22 9.35 4.81
CA PHE A 397 3.44 10.39 3.80
C PHE A 397 3.11 9.88 2.40
N ARG A 398 2.31 10.65 1.65
CA ARG A 398 1.87 10.28 0.30
C ARG A 398 2.01 11.45 -0.66
N VAL A 399 2.49 11.15 -1.86
CA VAL A 399 2.49 12.08 -2.99
C VAL A 399 1.62 11.50 -4.09
N TYR A 400 0.55 12.22 -4.41
CA TYR A 400 -0.39 11.97 -5.48
C TYR A 400 -0.05 12.89 -6.64
N TYR A 401 0.63 12.36 -7.65
CA TYR A 401 1.06 13.11 -8.82
C TYR A 401 0.10 12.88 -9.99
N ALA A 402 -0.44 13.96 -10.55
CA ALA A 402 -1.52 13.91 -11.52
C ALA A 402 -1.26 14.77 -12.77
N LYS A 403 -0.02 15.21 -13.01
CA LYS A 403 0.36 15.96 -14.21
C LYS A 403 0.76 15.00 -15.33
N ASP A 404 -0.07 14.95 -16.36
CA ASP A 404 0.12 14.03 -17.49
C ASP A 404 1.20 14.54 -18.44
N GLY A 405 2.13 13.68 -18.86
CA GLY A 405 3.28 14.07 -19.69
C GLY A 405 4.41 14.79 -18.95
N CYS A 406 4.24 15.08 -17.66
CA CYS A 406 5.24 15.72 -16.81
C CYS A 406 5.99 14.71 -15.93
N GLN A 407 7.05 15.19 -15.29
CA GLN A 407 7.90 14.42 -14.41
C GLN A 407 7.90 14.95 -12.98
N LEU A 408 7.81 14.02 -12.01
CA LEU A 408 8.22 14.26 -10.63
C LEU A 408 9.65 13.75 -10.44
N THR A 409 10.55 14.65 -10.06
CA THR A 409 11.96 14.33 -9.81
C THR A 409 12.24 14.24 -8.31
N LEU A 410 12.88 13.15 -7.90
CA LEU A 410 13.47 12.98 -6.58
C LEU A 410 14.99 12.96 -6.76
N ASN A 411 15.68 14.02 -6.36
CA ASN A 411 17.10 14.14 -6.65
C ASN A 411 17.88 14.72 -5.49
N ARG A 412 19.04 14.15 -5.19
CA ARG A 412 20.06 14.89 -4.43
C ARG A 412 21.18 15.28 -5.38
N PRO A 413 21.34 16.57 -5.70
CA PRO A 413 22.40 17.03 -6.58
C PRO A 413 23.79 16.55 -6.16
N SER A 414 24.67 16.33 -7.13
CA SER A 414 26.09 16.08 -6.84
C SER A 414 26.70 17.28 -6.11
N ASN A 415 27.52 17.04 -5.09
CA ASN A 415 28.22 18.06 -4.29
C ASN A 415 27.34 18.91 -3.35
N CYS A 416 26.21 18.37 -2.86
CA CYS A 416 25.44 19.01 -1.79
C CYS A 416 26.32 19.31 -0.56
N LYS A 417 26.15 20.50 0.01
CA LYS A 417 26.83 20.93 1.25
C LYS A 417 25.80 21.30 2.31
N ASP A 418 26.05 20.95 3.56
CA ASP A 418 25.21 21.39 4.66
C ASP A 418 25.26 22.93 4.83
N TYR A 419 24.44 23.46 5.73
CA TYR A 419 24.42 24.89 6.04
C TYR A 419 25.73 25.42 6.67
N ASN A 420 26.67 24.55 7.00
CA ASN A 420 28.02 24.91 7.45
C ASN A 420 29.08 24.77 6.33
N GLY A 421 28.68 24.40 5.12
CA GLY A 421 29.57 24.24 3.97
C GLY A 421 30.28 22.88 3.91
N ASN A 422 29.96 21.96 4.81
CA ASN A 422 30.52 20.61 4.80
C ASN A 422 29.85 19.79 3.70
N THR A 423 30.63 19.05 2.93
CA THR A 423 30.08 18.11 1.94
C THR A 423 29.19 17.10 2.64
N LEU A 424 27.92 17.02 2.23
CA LEU A 424 27.03 15.98 2.68
C LEU A 424 27.32 14.70 1.88
N SER A 425 27.77 13.65 2.57
CA SER A 425 27.85 12.29 2.04
C SER A 425 26.53 11.53 2.27
N GLY A 426 26.36 10.38 1.60
CA GLY A 426 25.20 9.48 1.79
C GLY A 426 24.06 9.66 0.78
N ASP A 427 23.04 8.82 0.94
CA ASP A 427 21.93 8.67 0.00
C ASP A 427 20.87 9.79 0.17
N PHE A 428 20.12 10.06 -0.89
CA PHE A 428 18.86 10.80 -0.77
C PHE A 428 17.81 9.89 -0.13
N LYS A 429 17.30 10.26 1.04
CA LYS A 429 16.25 9.49 1.72
C LYS A 429 14.90 10.17 1.54
N PHE A 430 14.01 9.51 0.81
CA PHE A 430 12.60 9.84 0.76
C PHE A 430 11.84 8.70 1.45
N CYS A 431 11.04 9.03 2.47
CA CYS A 431 10.21 8.06 3.18
C CYS A 431 8.75 8.43 2.92
N GLY A 432 8.05 7.64 2.13
CA GLY A 432 6.69 7.93 1.69
C GLY A 432 6.29 7.11 0.47
N GLY A 433 5.01 7.15 0.13
CA GLY A 433 4.46 6.49 -1.07
C GLY A 433 4.20 7.50 -2.19
N ILE A 434 4.54 7.14 -3.43
CA ILE A 434 4.26 7.95 -4.63
C ILE A 434 3.29 7.22 -5.54
N TYR A 435 2.19 7.90 -5.86
CA TYR A 435 1.15 7.44 -6.76
C TYR A 435 1.02 8.40 -7.94
N ALA A 436 1.44 7.96 -9.14
CA ALA A 436 1.47 8.81 -10.33
C ALA A 436 0.67 8.20 -11.50
N VAL A 437 -0.59 7.85 -11.27
CA VAL A 437 -1.47 7.26 -12.30
C VAL A 437 -2.23 8.38 -13.02
N THR A 438 -1.72 8.90 -14.13
CA THR A 438 -2.47 9.90 -14.93
C THR A 438 -3.31 9.28 -16.03
N LYS A 439 -3.00 8.04 -16.42
CA LYS A 439 -3.70 7.32 -17.50
C LYS A 439 -4.08 5.91 -17.13
N LYS A 440 -5.17 5.45 -17.75
CA LYS A 440 -5.57 4.05 -17.71
C LYS A 440 -4.81 3.27 -18.80
N PRO A 441 -4.61 1.97 -18.63
CA PRO A 441 -4.06 1.14 -19.69
C PRO A 441 -4.93 1.23 -20.97
N ASN A 442 -4.28 1.28 -22.13
CA ASN A 442 -4.92 1.34 -23.47
C ASN A 442 -5.73 2.63 -23.72
N ASP A 443 -5.42 3.73 -23.03
CA ASP A 443 -5.99 5.04 -23.34
C ASP A 443 -5.41 5.53 -24.67
N PRO A 444 -6.21 5.59 -25.76
CA PRO A 444 -5.73 5.82 -27.12
C PRO A 444 -5.31 7.29 -27.37
N SER A 445 -5.40 8.16 -26.37
CA SER A 445 -5.05 9.58 -26.51
C SER A 445 -3.57 9.75 -26.90
N PRO A 446 -3.26 10.23 -28.13
CA PRO A 446 -1.89 10.32 -28.65
C PRO A 446 -1.11 11.52 -28.08
N TRP A 447 -1.75 12.36 -27.26
CA TRP A 447 -1.23 13.67 -26.89
C TRP A 447 -0.57 13.76 -25.52
N THR A 448 -0.46 12.65 -24.77
CA THR A 448 0.11 12.71 -23.42
C THR A 448 0.77 11.40 -23.00
N ASN A 449 1.93 11.49 -22.37
CA ASN A 449 2.88 10.39 -22.20
C ASN A 449 2.74 9.63 -20.85
N GLY A 450 1.65 9.85 -20.10
CA GLY A 450 1.60 9.43 -18.71
C GLY A 450 2.52 10.29 -17.83
N ALA A 451 2.36 10.21 -16.51
CA ALA A 451 3.32 10.78 -15.58
C ALA A 451 4.58 9.92 -15.46
N LYS A 452 5.71 10.59 -15.21
CA LYS A 452 7.01 9.97 -14.95
C LYS A 452 7.47 10.25 -13.53
N VAL A 453 8.04 9.25 -12.86
CA VAL A 453 8.81 9.44 -11.63
C VAL A 453 10.28 9.19 -11.93
N ARG A 454 11.09 10.24 -11.79
CA ARG A 454 12.55 10.17 -11.94
C ARG A 454 13.22 10.19 -10.59
N MET A 455 14.17 9.29 -10.39
CA MET A 455 14.98 9.18 -9.18
C MET A 455 16.46 9.35 -9.55
N CYS A 456 17.13 10.27 -8.87
CA CYS A 456 18.55 10.53 -9.02
C CYS A 456 19.22 10.27 -7.66
N GLY A 457 19.85 9.11 -7.55
CA GLY A 457 20.66 8.73 -6.39
C GLY A 457 22.02 9.42 -6.41
N THR A 458 22.74 9.36 -5.28
CA THR A 458 24.12 9.85 -5.22
C THR A 458 25.09 8.77 -5.70
N SER A 459 26.22 9.19 -6.29
CA SER A 459 27.30 8.31 -6.77
C SER A 459 28.18 7.75 -5.65
N GLY A 460 27.73 7.78 -4.40
CA GLY A 460 28.54 7.43 -3.23
C GLY A 460 28.63 5.92 -3.00
N SER A 461 29.81 5.35 -3.21
CA SER A 461 30.15 3.94 -3.01
C SER A 461 30.28 3.50 -1.54
N SER A 462 29.58 4.12 -0.60
CA SER A 462 29.74 3.82 0.83
C SER A 462 28.43 3.42 1.47
N ASN A 463 28.38 2.17 1.93
CA ASN A 463 27.40 1.59 2.85
C ASN A 463 26.82 2.62 3.84
N GLY A 464 25.68 3.21 3.50
CA GLY A 464 24.92 4.08 4.38
C GLY A 464 23.48 3.59 4.43
N LYS A 465 23.20 2.71 5.40
CA LYS A 465 21.82 2.28 5.73
C LYS A 465 20.90 3.47 5.90
#